data_AF-A0A1R3JCM4-F1
#
_entry.id   AF-A0A1R3JCM4-F1
#
_cell.length_a   1.000
_cell.length_b   1.000
_cell.length_c   1.000
_cell.angle_alpha   90.00
_cell.angle_beta   90.00
_cell.angle_gamma   90.00
#
_symmetry.space_group_name_H-M   'P 1'
#
loop_
_entity.id
_entity.type
_entity.pdbx_description
1 polymer ?
#
loop_
_entity_poly.entity_id
_entity_poly.type
_entity_poly.pdbx_seq_one_letter_code
_entity_poly.pdbx_strand_id
1 'polypeptide(L)'
;MESPNITTDQLALLAFKANVHDSQNLLTANWSSTTSVCNWIGVSCGSKHQRVTYLNLSSMNLTGTLPPDLGNLSFLSWLDIKNNSFLGSLPVELSNLRRLTYISFAMNNFTGEIPTW
;
A
#
# COMPACT_ATOMS: atom_id res chain seq x y z
N MET A 1 -11.62 -21.70 -1.66
CA MET A 1 -10.76 -20.50 -1.60
C MET A 1 -11.62 -19.41 -1.00
N GLU A 2 -11.26 -18.85 0.15
CA GLU A 2 -12.01 -17.76 0.77
C GLU A 2 -11.92 -16.49 -0.08
N SER A 3 -13.05 -15.80 -0.24
CA SER A 3 -13.08 -14.49 -0.88
C SER A 3 -12.25 -13.50 -0.06
N PRO A 4 -11.38 -12.70 -0.69
CA PRO A 4 -10.59 -11.71 0.03
C PRO A 4 -11.51 -10.76 0.81
N ASN A 5 -11.11 -10.41 2.03
CA ASN A 5 -11.90 -9.63 2.97
C ASN A 5 -11.02 -8.55 3.62
N ILE A 6 -11.55 -7.83 4.61
CA ILE A 6 -10.81 -6.75 5.29
C ILE A 6 -9.56 -7.25 6.04
N THR A 7 -9.56 -8.51 6.48
CA THR A 7 -8.38 -9.14 7.10
C THR A 7 -7.26 -9.31 6.07
N THR A 8 -7.59 -9.63 4.81
CA THR A 8 -6.59 -9.66 3.72
C THR A 8 -5.94 -8.29 3.53
N ASP A 9 -6.72 -7.21 3.57
CA ASP A 9 -6.17 -5.84 3.44
C ASP A 9 -5.28 -5.47 4.63
N GLN A 10 -5.72 -5.82 5.84
CA GLN A 10 -4.94 -5.58 7.05
C GLN A 10 -3.58 -6.29 6.99
N LEU A 11 -3.56 -7.57 6.58
CA LEU A 11 -2.32 -8.34 6.44
C LEU A 11 -1.39 -7.74 5.38
N ALA A 12 -1.93 -7.34 4.22
CA ALA A 12 -1.16 -6.70 3.16
C ALA A 12 -0.50 -5.40 3.63
N LEU A 13 -1.22 -4.57 4.39
CA LEU A 13 -0.70 -3.32 4.91
C LEU A 13 0.26 -3.54 6.11
N LEU A 14 0.08 -4.58 6.93
CA LEU A 14 1.07 -4.94 7.94
C LEU A 14 2.38 -5.47 7.31
N ALA A 15 2.29 -6.22 6.20
CA ALA A 15 3.45 -6.63 5.42
C ALA A 15 4.16 -5.41 4.78
N PHE A 16 3.38 -4.43 4.29
CA PHE A 16 3.91 -3.13 3.87
C PHE A 16 4.69 -2.45 4.99
N LYS A 17 4.08 -2.28 6.17
CA LYS A 17 4.75 -1.68 7.33
C LYS A 17 6.04 -2.41 7.72
N ALA A 18 6.09 -3.73 7.61
CA ALA A 18 7.28 -4.52 7.95
C ALA A 18 8.45 -4.31 6.98
N ASN A 19 8.19 -3.94 5.72
CA ASN A 19 9.21 -3.75 4.67
C ASN A 19 9.60 -2.27 4.47
N VAL A 20 8.93 -1.36 5.17
CA VAL A 20 9.11 0.07 5.01
C VAL A 20 9.72 0.65 6.28
N HIS A 21 10.77 1.44 6.12
CA HIS A 21 11.36 2.20 7.21
C HIS A 21 10.73 3.60 7.25
N ASP A 22 10.18 3.91 8.42
CA ASP A 22 9.42 5.13 8.73
C ASP A 22 10.11 5.83 9.91
N SER A 23 11.10 6.67 9.60
CA SER A 23 11.91 7.35 10.61
C SER A 23 11.12 8.36 11.46
N GLN A 24 9.94 8.78 10.97
CA GLN A 24 9.05 9.71 11.68
C GLN A 24 8.01 8.99 12.54
N ASN A 25 8.00 7.65 12.55
CA ASN A 25 7.08 6.82 13.33
C ASN A 25 5.59 7.07 13.01
N LEU A 26 5.27 7.57 11.82
CA LEU A 26 3.91 7.86 11.37
C LEU A 26 3.05 6.59 11.23
N LEU A 27 3.56 5.60 10.49
CA LEU A 27 2.94 4.29 10.31
C LEU A 27 3.16 3.44 11.56
N THR A 28 4.34 3.50 12.17
CA THR A 28 4.66 2.62 13.29
C THR A 28 3.81 2.90 14.53
N ALA A 29 3.51 4.17 14.83
CA ALA A 29 2.63 4.54 15.94
C ALA A 29 1.12 4.34 15.64
N ASN A 30 0.70 4.34 14.37
CA ASN A 30 -0.71 4.38 14.00
C ASN A 30 -1.27 3.05 13.48
N TRP A 31 -0.53 2.35 12.62
CA TRP A 31 -0.98 1.09 12.01
C TRP A 31 -0.82 -0.05 13.02
N SER A 32 -1.94 -0.51 13.57
CA SER A 32 -1.96 -1.55 14.61
C SER A 32 -2.96 -2.65 14.27
N SER A 33 -2.59 -3.91 14.50
CA SER A 33 -3.50 -5.06 14.32
C SER A 33 -4.75 -4.98 15.22
N THR A 34 -4.70 -4.18 16.28
CA THR A 34 -5.81 -3.97 17.22
C THR A 34 -6.78 -2.86 16.81
N THR A 35 -6.46 -2.06 15.80
CA THR A 35 -7.31 -0.98 15.31
C THR A 35 -7.84 -1.31 13.91
N SER A 36 -8.99 -0.75 13.55
CA SER A 36 -9.53 -0.89 12.20
C SER A 36 -8.56 -0.26 11.19
N VAL A 37 -8.25 -1.01 10.14
CA VAL A 37 -7.43 -0.55 9.01
C VAL A 37 -7.99 0.70 8.33
N CYS A 38 -9.31 0.91 8.39
CA CYS A 38 -9.97 2.08 7.83
C CYS A 38 -9.71 3.37 8.63
N ASN A 39 -9.13 3.26 9.83
CA ASN A 39 -8.72 4.39 10.66
C ASN A 39 -7.22 4.68 10.55
N TRP A 40 -6.49 3.90 9.74
CA TRP A 40 -5.06 4.05 9.60
C TRP A 40 -4.72 5.27 8.76
N ILE A 41 -3.66 5.97 9.13
CA ILE A 41 -3.17 7.14 8.40
C ILE A 41 -2.90 6.76 6.94
N GLY A 42 -3.42 7.57 6.03
CA GLY A 42 -3.30 7.36 4.59
C GLY A 42 -4.21 6.28 4.02
N VAL A 43 -5.03 5.60 4.83
CA VAL A 43 -5.93 4.55 4.36
C VAL A 43 -7.37 5.05 4.32
N SER A 44 -8.12 4.70 3.26
CA SER A 44 -9.58 4.85 3.25
C SER A 44 -10.27 3.63 2.68
N CYS A 45 -11.34 3.22 3.36
CA CYS A 45 -12.16 2.08 2.98
C CYS A 45 -13.44 2.50 2.26
N GLY A 46 -13.87 1.69 1.30
CA GLY A 46 -15.16 1.87 0.63
C GLY A 46 -16.33 1.46 1.53
N SER A 47 -17.38 2.27 1.60
CA SER A 47 -18.55 2.05 2.48
C SER A 47 -19.32 0.76 2.18
N LYS A 48 -19.37 0.33 0.91
CA LYS A 48 -20.15 -0.84 0.46
C LYS A 48 -19.53 -2.18 0.85
N HIS A 49 -18.20 -2.28 0.75
CA HIS A 49 -17.50 -3.56 0.91
C HIS A 49 -16.60 -3.57 2.15
N GLN A 50 -16.39 -2.42 2.81
CA GLN A 50 -15.47 -2.26 3.92
C GLN A 50 -14.09 -2.83 3.57
N ARG A 51 -13.59 -2.46 2.39
CA ARG A 51 -12.29 -2.84 1.84
C ARG A 51 -11.48 -1.58 1.55
N VAL A 52 -10.15 -1.68 1.61
CA VAL A 52 -9.25 -0.57 1.28
C VAL A 52 -9.42 -0.19 -0.19
N THR A 53 -9.68 1.10 -0.41
CA THR A 53 -9.93 1.68 -1.75
C THR A 53 -8.95 2.80 -2.08
N TYR A 54 -8.40 3.47 -1.05
CA TYR A 54 -7.38 4.49 -1.18
C TYR A 54 -6.22 4.20 -0.23
N LEU A 55 -5.01 4.28 -0.77
CA LEU A 55 -3.76 4.33 -0.02
C LEU A 55 -2.97 5.54 -0.48
N ASN A 56 -2.88 6.56 0.37
CA ASN A 56 -2.11 7.78 0.15
C ASN A 56 -1.06 7.93 1.24
N LEU A 57 0.18 7.60 0.91
CA LEU A 57 1.36 7.73 1.76
C LEU A 57 2.36 8.73 1.16
N SER A 58 1.85 9.69 0.38
CA SER A 58 2.70 10.67 -0.28
C SER A 58 3.38 11.60 0.72
N SER A 59 4.65 11.94 0.45
CA SER A 59 5.42 12.89 1.25
C SER A 59 5.57 12.50 2.74
N MET A 60 5.72 11.21 3.04
CA MET A 60 5.86 10.70 4.41
C MET A 60 7.30 10.31 4.78
N ASN A 61 8.27 10.68 3.94
CA ASN A 61 9.69 10.37 4.15
C ASN A 61 9.97 8.87 4.37
N LEU A 62 9.19 8.02 3.71
CA LEU A 62 9.29 6.57 3.82
C LEU A 62 10.44 6.04 2.94
N THR A 63 11.16 5.04 3.43
CA THR A 63 12.23 4.34 2.70
C THR A 63 12.00 2.82 2.71
N GLY A 64 12.74 2.08 1.87
CA GLY A 64 12.61 0.62 1.75
C GLY A 64 12.06 0.19 0.40
N THR A 65 11.52 -1.03 0.33
CA THR A 65 11.01 -1.65 -0.91
C THR A 65 9.52 -1.94 -0.83
N LEU A 66 8.82 -1.92 -1.96
CA LEU A 66 7.41 -2.32 -1.99
C LEU A 66 7.28 -3.84 -1.90
N PRO A 67 6.52 -4.38 -0.94
CA PRO A 67 6.29 -5.82 -0.88
C PRO A 67 5.24 -6.28 -1.91
N PRO A 68 5.38 -7.52 -2.44
CA PRO A 68 4.39 -8.16 -3.30
C PRO A 68 2.96 -8.18 -2.73
N ASP A 69 2.82 -8.30 -1.41
CA ASP A 69 1.54 -8.34 -0.70
C ASP A 69 0.65 -7.12 -0.96
N LEU A 70 1.23 -6.00 -1.40
CA LEU A 70 0.45 -4.82 -1.79
C LEU A 70 -0.55 -5.15 -2.91
N GLY A 71 -0.24 -6.14 -3.77
CA GLY A 71 -1.13 -6.67 -4.80
C GLY A 71 -2.40 -7.34 -4.27
N ASN A 72 -2.46 -7.67 -2.97
CA ASN A 72 -3.65 -8.28 -2.34
C ASN A 72 -4.75 -7.26 -2.03
N LEU A 73 -4.49 -5.95 -2.17
CA LEU A 73 -5.48 -4.88 -2.01
C LEU A 73 -6.43 -4.81 -3.23
N SER A 74 -7.14 -5.90 -3.50
CA SER A 74 -7.99 -6.11 -4.69
C SER A 74 -9.09 -5.07 -4.94
N PHE A 75 -9.40 -4.23 -3.94
CA PHE A 75 -10.36 -3.12 -4.05
C PHE A 75 -9.73 -1.73 -4.22
N LEU A 76 -8.39 -1.66 -4.21
CA LEU A 76 -7.65 -0.41 -4.32
C LEU A 76 -7.93 0.24 -5.68
N SER A 77 -8.45 1.46 -5.64
CA SER A 77 -8.66 2.32 -6.81
C SER A 77 -7.63 3.44 -6.90
N TRP A 78 -6.98 3.78 -5.78
CA TRP A 78 -6.02 4.87 -5.69
C TRP A 78 -4.79 4.47 -4.88
N LEU A 79 -3.63 4.50 -5.53
CA LEU A 79 -2.32 4.28 -4.90
C LEU A 79 -1.42 5.50 -5.13
N ASP A 80 -1.16 6.28 -4.08
CA ASP A 80 -0.21 7.39 -4.12
C ASP A 80 0.87 7.21 -3.05
N ILE A 81 2.09 6.95 -3.48
CA ILE A 81 3.28 6.87 -2.63
C ILE A 81 4.36 7.83 -3.10
N LYS A 82 3.97 8.87 -3.85
CA LYS A 82 4.92 9.82 -4.43
C LYS A 82 5.69 10.59 -3.37
N ASN A 83 6.85 11.11 -3.76
CA ASN A 83 7.68 11.96 -2.90
C ASN A 83 8.09 11.22 -1.62
N ASN A 84 8.64 10.02 -1.80
CA ASN A 84 9.27 9.24 -0.74
C ASN A 84 10.67 8.82 -1.24
N SER A 85 11.30 7.87 -0.56
CA SER A 85 12.62 7.36 -0.92
C SER A 85 12.59 5.83 -1.06
N PHE A 86 11.52 5.30 -1.66
CA PHE A 86 11.43 3.88 -1.98
C PHE A 86 12.45 3.51 -3.07
N LEU A 87 12.98 2.29 -2.97
CA LEU A 87 14.02 1.74 -3.83
C LEU A 87 13.63 0.36 -4.38
N GLY A 88 14.45 -0.18 -5.28
CA GLY A 88 14.25 -1.49 -5.91
C GLY A 88 13.25 -1.47 -7.06
N SER A 89 12.86 -2.65 -7.52
CA SER A 89 11.88 -2.82 -8.60
C SER A 89 10.45 -2.81 -8.08
N LEU A 90 9.51 -2.43 -8.95
CA LEU A 90 8.09 -2.49 -8.65
C LEU A 90 7.61 -3.96 -8.72
N PRO A 91 6.81 -4.46 -7.76
CA PRO A 91 6.36 -5.85 -7.76
C PRO A 91 5.39 -6.14 -8.92
N VAL A 92 5.52 -7.32 -9.53
CA VAL A 92 4.63 -7.76 -10.62
C VAL A 92 3.20 -7.98 -10.15
N GLU A 93 3.03 -8.27 -8.85
CA GLU A 93 1.77 -8.47 -8.16
C GLU A 93 0.89 -7.22 -8.14
N LEU A 94 1.44 -6.03 -8.41
CA LEU A 94 0.63 -4.83 -8.64
C LEU A 94 -0.34 -4.99 -9.81
N SER A 95 -0.08 -5.90 -10.75
CA SER A 95 -1.04 -6.30 -11.79
C SER A 95 -2.36 -6.82 -11.22
N ASN A 96 -2.37 -7.38 -10.00
CA ASN A 96 -3.60 -7.88 -9.35
C ASN A 96 -4.56 -6.76 -8.94
N LEU A 97 -4.11 -5.51 -8.93
CA LEU A 97 -4.89 -4.34 -8.54
C LEU A 97 -5.80 -3.87 -9.69
N ARG A 98 -6.70 -4.75 -10.13
CA ARG A 98 -7.56 -4.59 -11.33
C ARG A 98 -8.58 -3.43 -11.26
N ARG A 99 -8.66 -2.74 -10.12
CA ARG A 99 -9.55 -1.58 -9.90
C ARG A 99 -8.81 -0.25 -9.84
N LEU A 100 -7.48 -0.25 -9.95
CA LEU A 100 -6.70 0.99 -9.94
C LEU A 100 -7.12 1.90 -11.08
N THR A 101 -7.46 3.13 -10.72
CA THR A 101 -7.71 4.24 -11.64
C THR A 101 -6.66 5.34 -11.51
N TYR A 102 -5.92 5.34 -10.39
CA TYR A 102 -4.83 6.28 -10.14
C TYR A 102 -3.66 5.56 -9.49
N ILE A 103 -2.47 5.79 -10.03
CA ILE A 103 -1.21 5.28 -9.48
C ILE A 103 -0.13 6.36 -9.63
N SER A 104 0.60 6.63 -8.55
CA SER A 104 1.73 7.55 -8.58
C SER A 104 2.89 7.05 -7.73
N PHE A 105 3.99 6.79 -8.43
CA PHE A 105 5.29 6.41 -7.88
C PHE A 105 6.34 7.50 -8.05
N ALA A 106 5.95 8.65 -8.57
CA ALA A 106 6.86 9.76 -8.88
C ALA A 106 7.67 10.21 -7.67
N MET A 107 8.86 10.76 -7.91
CA MET A 107 9.75 11.24 -6.86
C MET A 107 10.07 10.15 -5.82
N ASN A 108 10.56 9.01 -6.32
CA ASN A 108 11.15 7.91 -5.57
C ASN A 108 12.42 7.45 -6.28
N ASN A 109 13.14 6.50 -5.69
CA ASN A 109 14.39 5.96 -6.21
C ASN A 109 14.21 4.53 -6.75
N PHE A 110 13.04 4.23 -7.34
CA PHE A 110 12.78 2.95 -7.98
C PHE A 110 13.75 2.71 -9.15
N THR A 111 14.16 1.45 -9.31
CA THR A 111 15.07 0.98 -10.35
C THR A 111 14.49 -0.25 -11.04
N GLY A 112 15.17 -0.73 -12.08
CA GLY A 112 14.72 -1.89 -12.86
C GLY A 112 13.66 -1.55 -13.90
N GLU A 113 13.08 -2.59 -14.48
CA GLU A 113 12.06 -2.46 -15.53
C GLU A 113 10.67 -2.22 -14.92
N ILE A 114 9.83 -1.51 -15.67
CA ILE A 114 8.40 -1.44 -15.36
C ILE A 114 7.81 -2.83 -15.70
N PRO A 115 7.22 -3.56 -14.74
CA PRO A 115 6.65 -4.86 -15.02
C PRO A 115 5.50 -4.76 -16.04
N THR A 116 5.28 -5.85 -16.77
CA THR A 116 4.13 -5.97 -17.68
C THR A 116 2.86 -6.20 -16.85
N TRP A 117 2.11 -5.14 -16.57
CA TRP A 117 0.86 -5.20 -15.78
C TRP A 117 -0.40 -5.25 -16.65
#